data_AF-A0A8J7ZFQ2-F1
#
_entry.id   AF-A0A8J7ZFQ2-F1
#
_cell.length_a   1.000
_cell.length_b   1.000
_cell.length_c   1.000
_cell.angle_alpha   90.00
_cell.angle_beta   90.00
_cell.angle_gamma   90.00
#
_symmetry.space_group_name_H-M   'P 1'
#
loop_
_entity.id
_entity.type
_entity.pdbx_description
1 polymer ?
#
loop_
_entity_poly.entity_id
_entity_poly.type
_entity_poly.pdbx_seq_one_letter_code
_entity_poly.pdbx_strand_id
1 'polypeptide(L)'
;MTDKDIDKITDVDELIKLSREYIENQQFDEGIKFVTKALELKPDDLNILNSMGFAYGRSGNYEEAIKYYKKALEIEPNFQKALGNLGHVYEMQEKFEEAIEYYERSLEAKPEDEDLCFPENIVGVVKEHLHKAREQLTKE
;
A
#
# COMPACT_ATOMS: atom_id res chain seq x y z
N MET A 1 6.75 10.19 21.79
CA MET A 1 5.36 10.22 22.32
C MET A 1 5.09 8.90 23.04
N THR A 2 4.29 8.84 24.11
CA THR A 2 3.98 7.57 24.78
C THR A 2 2.70 6.94 24.22
N ASP A 3 2.49 5.62 24.40
CA ASP A 3 1.26 4.95 23.96
C ASP A 3 -0.01 5.59 24.57
N LYS A 4 0.08 6.05 25.82
CA LYS A 4 -1.01 6.80 26.49
C LYS A 4 -1.30 8.16 25.88
N ASP A 5 -0.36 8.74 25.15
CA ASP A 5 -0.57 10.00 24.44
C ASP A 5 -1.25 9.76 23.09
N ILE A 6 -0.96 8.63 22.42
CA ILE A 6 -1.64 8.21 21.19
C ILE A 6 -3.13 7.97 21.46
N ASP A 7 -3.46 7.32 22.59
CA ASP A 7 -4.84 7.03 22.97
C ASP A 7 -5.74 8.27 23.17
N LYS A 8 -5.15 9.44 23.38
CA LYS A 8 -5.89 10.71 23.52
C LYS A 8 -6.24 11.32 22.16
N ILE A 9 -5.55 10.91 21.09
CA ILE A 9 -5.81 11.40 19.74
C ILE A 9 -7.03 10.66 19.20
N THR A 10 -8.06 11.43 18.88
CA THR A 10 -9.34 10.90 18.34
C THR A 10 -9.57 11.34 16.90
N ASP A 11 -8.75 12.27 16.41
CA ASP A 11 -8.76 12.69 15.01
C ASP A 11 -8.01 11.65 14.16
N VAL A 12 -8.76 10.99 13.29
CA VAL A 12 -8.23 9.96 12.39
C VAL A 12 -7.22 10.53 11.39
N ASP A 13 -7.45 11.75 10.90
CA ASP A 13 -6.58 12.35 9.90
C ASP A 13 -5.24 12.75 10.54
N GLU A 14 -5.27 13.20 11.79
CA GLU A 14 -4.07 13.44 12.60
C GLU A 14 -3.28 12.14 12.82
N LEU A 15 -3.95 11.05 13.17
CA LEU A 15 -3.33 9.73 13.35
C LEU A 15 -2.67 9.23 12.06
N ILE A 16 -3.34 9.32 10.91
CA ILE A 16 -2.78 8.91 9.61
C ILE A 16 -1.58 9.77 9.25
N LYS A 17 -1.66 11.10 9.48
CA LYS A 17 -0.55 12.02 9.21
C LYS A 17 0.68 11.67 10.05
N LEU A 18 0.50 11.50 11.36
CA LEU A 18 1.60 11.10 12.26
C LEU A 18 2.16 9.75 11.85
N SER A 19 1.31 8.77 11.55
CA SER A 19 1.76 7.46 11.04
C SER A 19 2.71 7.61 9.86
N ARG A 20 2.34 8.42 8.86
CA ARG A 20 3.18 8.69 7.68
C ARG A 20 4.51 9.34 8.03
N GLU A 21 4.52 10.35 8.89
CA GLU A 21 5.75 11.04 9.32
C GLU A 21 6.74 10.05 10.00
N TYR A 22 6.26 9.17 10.86
CA TYR A 22 7.10 8.14 11.49
C TYR A 22 7.61 7.12 10.48
N ILE A 23 6.76 6.66 9.55
CA ILE A 23 7.15 5.72 8.49
C ILE A 23 8.21 6.33 7.55
N GLU A 24 8.09 7.61 7.20
CA GLU A 24 9.08 8.34 6.40
C GLU A 24 10.43 8.44 7.10
N ASN A 25 10.41 8.59 8.43
CA ASN A 25 11.60 8.54 9.29
C ASN A 25 12.09 7.11 9.60
N GLN A 26 11.55 6.08 8.93
CA GLN A 26 11.87 4.66 9.12
C GLN A 26 11.54 4.11 10.52
N GLN A 27 10.72 4.83 11.29
CA GLN A 27 10.22 4.42 12.60
C GLN A 27 8.91 3.65 12.42
N PHE A 28 9.02 2.44 11.86
CA PHE A 28 7.85 1.67 11.41
C PHE A 28 6.93 1.24 12.54
N ASP A 29 7.47 0.80 13.68
CA ASP A 29 6.68 0.31 14.81
C ASP A 29 5.80 1.43 15.38
N GLU A 30 6.36 2.62 15.56
CA GLU A 30 5.63 3.81 15.99
C GLU A 30 4.59 4.23 14.95
N GLY A 31 4.95 4.23 13.66
CA GLY A 31 4.02 4.52 12.58
C GLY A 31 2.81 3.58 12.57
N ILE A 32 3.05 2.28 12.77
CA ILE A 32 2.01 1.24 12.84
C ILE A 32 1.07 1.47 14.03
N LYS A 33 1.58 1.92 15.20
CA LYS A 33 0.73 2.23 16.36
C LYS A 33 -0.31 3.31 16.06
N PHE A 34 0.07 4.38 15.36
CA PHE A 34 -0.86 5.46 15.00
C PHE A 34 -1.97 4.98 14.06
N VAL A 35 -1.63 4.23 13.01
CA VAL A 35 -2.64 3.72 12.07
C VAL A 35 -3.48 2.59 12.69
N THR A 36 -2.93 1.82 13.63
CA THR A 36 -3.71 0.86 14.45
C THR A 36 -4.77 1.60 15.25
N LYS A 37 -4.41 2.71 15.90
CA LYS A 37 -5.39 3.53 16.62
C LYS A 37 -6.47 4.08 15.70
N ALA A 38 -6.09 4.56 14.51
CA ALA A 38 -7.05 5.04 13.53
C ALA A 38 -8.03 3.93 13.13
N LEU A 39 -7.53 2.70 12.96
CA LEU A 39 -8.34 1.53 12.61
C LEU A 39 -9.29 1.13 13.74
N GLU A 40 -8.89 1.24 15.01
CA GLU A 40 -9.80 1.02 16.15
C GLU A 40 -10.98 2.01 16.14
N LEU A 41 -10.73 3.26 15.74
CA LEU A 41 -11.76 4.30 15.67
C LEU A 41 -12.70 4.11 14.47
N LYS A 42 -12.17 3.67 13.32
CA LYS A 42 -12.94 3.41 12.09
C LYS A 42 -12.40 2.15 11.37
N PRO A 43 -12.88 0.95 11.72
CA PRO A 43 -12.28 -0.32 11.28
C PRO A 43 -12.41 -0.66 9.79
N ASP A 44 -13.35 -0.01 9.09
CA ASP A 44 -13.67 -0.26 7.69
C ASP A 44 -13.47 0.98 6.81
N ASP A 45 -12.74 1.98 7.32
CA ASP A 45 -12.35 3.16 6.52
C ASP A 45 -11.25 2.77 5.53
N LEU A 46 -11.53 2.97 4.24
CA LEU A 46 -10.64 2.60 3.14
C LEU A 46 -9.28 3.29 3.21
N ASN A 47 -9.24 4.56 3.61
CA ASN A 47 -7.99 5.31 3.72
C ASN A 47 -7.12 4.79 4.85
N ILE A 48 -7.74 4.36 5.96
CA ILE A 48 -7.02 3.76 7.10
C ILE A 48 -6.49 2.38 6.72
N LEU A 49 -7.30 1.54 6.08
CA LEU A 49 -6.88 0.22 5.60
C LEU A 49 -5.71 0.33 4.61
N ASN A 50 -5.77 1.27 3.68
CA ASN A 50 -4.66 1.56 2.78
C ASN A 50 -3.44 2.10 3.52
N SER A 51 -3.61 2.98 4.52
CA SER A 51 -2.49 3.48 5.33
C SER A 51 -1.82 2.37 6.14
N MET A 52 -2.59 1.39 6.63
CA MET A 52 -2.07 0.22 7.34
C MET A 52 -1.27 -0.68 6.39
N GLY A 53 -1.81 -0.94 5.20
CA GLY A 53 -1.09 -1.66 4.16
C GLY A 53 0.23 -0.96 3.77
N PHE A 54 0.21 0.36 3.68
CA PHE A 54 1.39 1.18 3.38
C PHE A 54 2.45 1.06 4.48
N ALA A 55 2.04 1.14 5.74
CA ALA A 55 2.94 0.99 6.88
C ALA A 55 3.69 -0.36 6.85
N TYR A 56 2.96 -1.46 6.66
CA TYR A 56 3.57 -2.78 6.55
C TYR A 56 4.41 -2.96 5.30
N GLY A 57 4.00 -2.42 4.15
CA GLY A 57 4.77 -2.48 2.92
C GLY A 57 6.12 -1.76 3.05
N ARG A 58 6.13 -0.61 3.73
CA ARG A 58 7.35 0.17 4.00
C ARG A 58 8.25 -0.49 5.03
N SER A 59 7.71 -1.28 5.95
CA SER A 59 8.49 -2.08 6.90
C SER A 59 8.99 -3.41 6.33
N GLY A 60 8.68 -3.72 5.06
CA GLY A 60 9.04 -4.99 4.41
C GLY A 60 8.14 -6.18 4.76
N ASN A 61 7.06 -5.96 5.53
CA ASN A 61 6.09 -7.00 5.89
C ASN A 61 5.01 -7.11 4.80
N TYR A 62 5.41 -7.62 3.64
CA TYR A 62 4.58 -7.63 2.43
C TYR A 62 3.29 -8.45 2.58
N GLU A 63 3.31 -9.55 3.35
CA GLU A 63 2.12 -10.39 3.56
C GLU A 63 1.00 -9.63 4.30
N GLU A 64 1.35 -8.89 5.37
CA GLU A 64 0.37 -8.07 6.08
C GLU A 64 -0.06 -6.87 5.22
N ALA A 65 0.86 -6.28 4.45
CA ALA A 65 0.51 -5.21 3.51
C ALA A 65 -0.58 -5.66 2.52
N ILE A 66 -0.37 -6.81 1.87
CA ILE A 66 -1.31 -7.42 0.92
C ILE A 66 -2.67 -7.67 1.58
N LYS A 67 -2.69 -8.18 2.81
CA LYS A 67 -3.92 -8.47 3.55
C LYS A 67 -4.76 -7.21 3.77
N TYR A 68 -4.16 -6.10 4.20
CA TYR A 68 -4.89 -4.86 4.43
C TYR A 68 -5.35 -4.19 3.12
N TYR A 69 -4.53 -4.21 2.07
CA TYR A 69 -4.97 -3.75 0.76
C TYR A 69 -6.13 -4.58 0.21
N LYS A 70 -6.06 -5.92 0.33
CA LYS A 70 -7.17 -6.79 -0.07
C LYS A 70 -8.43 -6.54 0.76
N LYS A 71 -8.33 -6.29 2.07
CA LYS A 71 -9.49 -5.89 2.88
C LYS A 71 -10.13 -4.60 2.35
N ALA A 72 -9.32 -3.60 1.96
CA ALA A 72 -9.86 -2.39 1.33
C ALA A 72 -10.57 -2.69 0.00
N LEU A 73 -10.00 -3.58 -0.82
CA LEU A 73 -10.58 -3.99 -2.10
C LEU A 73 -11.81 -4.91 -1.97
N GLU A 74 -11.98 -5.61 -0.85
CA GLU A 74 -13.20 -6.34 -0.53
C GLU A 74 -14.38 -5.38 -0.28
N ILE A 75 -14.10 -4.21 0.30
CA ILE A 75 -15.09 -3.16 0.56
C ILE A 75 -15.34 -2.35 -0.72
N GLU A 76 -14.27 -1.91 -1.38
CA GLU A 76 -14.34 -1.16 -2.63
C GLU A 76 -13.38 -1.75 -3.68
N PRO A 77 -13.88 -2.60 -4.60
CA PRO A 77 -13.06 -3.34 -5.56
C PRO A 77 -12.23 -2.49 -6.54
N ASN A 78 -12.62 -1.23 -6.71
CA ASN A 78 -11.97 -0.27 -7.61
C ASN A 78 -11.23 0.82 -6.83
N PHE A 79 -10.94 0.62 -5.53
CA PHE A 79 -10.23 1.61 -4.75
C PHE A 79 -8.79 1.77 -5.28
N GLN A 80 -8.59 2.82 -6.05
CA GLN A 80 -7.42 3.02 -6.92
C GLN A 80 -6.10 2.96 -6.14
N LYS A 81 -6.04 3.60 -4.96
CA LYS A 81 -4.85 3.65 -4.10
C LYS A 81 -4.43 2.26 -3.63
N ALA A 82 -5.38 1.43 -3.20
CA ALA A 82 -5.09 0.07 -2.75
C ALA A 82 -4.65 -0.83 -3.92
N LEU A 83 -5.25 -0.70 -5.11
CA LEU A 83 -4.82 -1.42 -6.32
C LEU A 83 -3.37 -1.08 -6.68
N GLY A 84 -3.04 0.21 -6.73
CA GLY A 84 -1.69 0.68 -7.05
C GLY A 84 -0.63 0.19 -6.08
N ASN A 85 -0.90 0.37 -4.79
CA ASN A 85 0.01 -0.06 -3.75
C ASN A 85 0.18 -1.58 -3.70
N LEU A 86 -0.87 -2.34 -4.01
CA LEU A 86 -0.79 -3.80 -4.11
C LEU A 86 0.07 -4.22 -5.30
N GLY A 87 -0.07 -3.55 -6.46
CA GLY A 87 0.82 -3.73 -7.61
C GLY A 87 2.29 -3.51 -7.25
N HIS A 88 2.59 -2.41 -6.53
CA HIS A 88 3.94 -2.11 -6.05
C HIS A 88 4.48 -3.16 -5.08
N VAL A 89 3.67 -3.66 -4.14
CA VAL A 89 4.11 -4.74 -3.24
C VAL A 89 4.42 -6.03 -4.01
N TYR A 90 3.61 -6.40 -5.01
CA TYR A 90 3.90 -7.57 -5.85
C TYR A 90 5.16 -7.38 -6.70
N GLU A 91 5.41 -6.17 -7.21
CA GLU A 91 6.64 -5.84 -7.94
C GLU A 91 7.88 -6.01 -7.05
N MET A 92 7.82 -5.53 -5.80
CA MET A 92 8.90 -5.71 -4.81
C MET A 92 9.16 -7.17 -4.44
N GLN A 93 8.17 -8.05 -4.64
CA GLN A 93 8.31 -9.50 -4.48
C GLN A 93 8.72 -10.22 -5.78
N GLU A 94 9.07 -9.49 -6.85
CA GLU A 94 9.36 -10.01 -8.20
C GLU A 94 8.22 -10.82 -8.84
N LYS A 95 6.98 -10.64 -8.32
CA LYS A 95 5.75 -11.23 -8.86
C LYS A 95 5.17 -10.30 -9.92
N PHE A 96 5.88 -10.21 -11.03
CA PHE A 96 5.63 -9.19 -12.05
C PHE A 96 4.27 -9.34 -12.75
N GLU A 97 3.80 -10.58 -12.97
CA GLU A 97 2.48 -10.82 -13.53
C GLU A 97 1.36 -10.25 -12.65
N GLU A 98 1.37 -10.54 -11.35
CA GLU A 98 0.40 -9.97 -10.40
C GLU A 98 0.54 -8.45 -10.31
N ALA A 99 1.77 -7.93 -10.28
CA ALA A 99 2.00 -6.49 -10.26
C ALA A 99 1.35 -5.79 -11.46
N ILE A 100 1.54 -6.33 -12.67
CA ILE A 100 0.92 -5.81 -13.91
C ILE A 100 -0.60 -5.81 -13.79
N GLU A 101 -1.22 -6.91 -13.34
CA GLU A 101 -2.67 -7.00 -13.20
C GLU A 101 -3.23 -5.89 -12.29
N TYR A 102 -2.62 -5.67 -11.12
CA TYR A 102 -3.11 -4.67 -10.18
C TYR A 102 -2.83 -3.23 -10.62
N TYR A 103 -1.70 -2.97 -11.28
CA TYR A 103 -1.45 -1.66 -11.88
C TYR A 103 -2.42 -1.34 -13.02
N GLU A 104 -2.70 -2.31 -13.92
CA GLU A 104 -3.70 -2.14 -14.99
C GLU A 104 -5.09 -1.83 -14.41
N ARG A 105 -5.52 -2.58 -13.39
CA ARG A 105 -6.79 -2.31 -12.68
C ARG A 105 -6.81 -0.94 -11.99
N SER A 106 -5.68 -0.49 -11.42
CA SER A 106 -5.59 0.83 -10.79
C SER A 106 -5.72 1.96 -11.83
N LEU A 107 -5.15 1.79 -13.02
CA LEU A 107 -5.28 2.74 -14.14
C LEU A 107 -6.70 2.74 -14.75
N GLU A 108 -7.40 1.60 -14.73
CA GLU A 108 -8.79 1.50 -15.17
C GLU A 108 -9.79 2.06 -14.17
N ALA A 109 -9.47 2.00 -12.87
CA ALA A 109 -10.25 2.66 -11.84
C ALA A 109 -10.24 4.17 -12.12
N LYS A 110 -11.42 4.74 -12.41
CA LYS A 110 -11.57 6.17 -12.67
C LYS A 110 -10.88 6.94 -11.54
N PRO A 111 -9.92 7.84 -11.82
CA PRO A 111 -9.21 8.55 -10.78
C PRO A 111 -10.21 9.36 -9.96
N GLU A 112 -10.29 9.04 -8.67
CA GLU A 112 -10.99 9.88 -7.70
C GLU A 112 -10.19 11.16 -7.44
N ASP A 113 -8.87 11.08 -7.67
CA ASP A 113 -7.86 12.14 -7.70
C ASP A 113 -6.79 11.68 -8.70
N GLU A 114 -6.28 12.56 -9.59
CA GLU A 114 -5.27 12.19 -10.62
C GLU A 114 -3.89 11.79 -10.02
N ASP A 115 -3.74 11.82 -8.70
CA ASP A 115 -2.47 11.57 -8.02
C ASP A 115 -2.23 10.07 -7.78
N LEU A 116 -1.71 9.40 -8.82
CA LEU A 116 -1.22 8.03 -8.73
C LEU A 116 0.10 7.99 -7.95
N CYS A 117 0.25 7.01 -7.04
CA CYS A 117 1.52 6.78 -6.34
C CYS A 117 2.62 6.14 -7.21
N PHE A 118 2.39 6.02 -8.52
CA PHE A 118 3.26 5.42 -9.52
C PHE A 118 3.06 6.12 -10.87
N PRO A 119 4.04 6.08 -11.79
CA PRO A 119 3.91 6.74 -13.09
C PRO A 119 2.95 6.00 -14.03
N GLU A 120 2.26 6.71 -14.92
CA GLU A 120 1.28 6.11 -15.86
C GLU A 120 1.87 4.98 -16.73
N ASN A 121 3.17 5.04 -17.02
CA ASN A 121 3.86 4.03 -17.81
C ASN A 121 4.33 2.81 -16.99
N ILE A 122 3.96 2.69 -15.71
CA ILE A 122 4.44 1.64 -14.80
C ILE A 122 4.25 0.24 -15.38
N VAL A 123 3.13 -0.02 -16.04
CA VAL A 123 2.82 -1.33 -16.64
C VAL A 123 3.86 -1.72 -17.68
N GLY A 124 4.34 -0.76 -18.47
CA GLY A 124 5.40 -0.99 -19.46
C GLY A 124 6.75 -1.30 -18.79
N VAL A 125 7.07 -0.58 -17.72
CA VAL A 125 8.30 -0.79 -16.93
C VAL A 125 8.32 -2.21 -16.33
N VAL A 126 7.23 -2.63 -15.70
CA VAL A 126 7.12 -3.96 -15.08
C VAL A 126 7.13 -5.07 -16.14
N LYS A 127 6.54 -4.87 -17.32
CA LYS A 127 6.65 -5.80 -18.46
C LYS A 127 8.09 -5.99 -18.92
N GLU A 128 8.91 -4.94 -18.87
CA GLU A 128 10.34 -5.05 -19.16
C GLU A 128 11.10 -5.85 -18.08
N HIS A 129 10.80 -5.62 -16.79
CA HIS A 129 11.35 -6.42 -15.68
C HIS A 129 11.01 -7.91 -15.84
N LEU A 130 9.74 -8.22 -16.16
CA LEU A 130 9.29 -9.59 -16.42
C LEU A 130 10.03 -10.23 -17.59
N HIS A 131 10.20 -9.52 -18.71
CA HIS A 131 10.94 -10.02 -19.86
C HIS A 131 12.39 -10.38 -19.49
N LYS A 132 13.09 -9.48 -18.78
CA LYS A 132 14.47 -9.73 -18.32
C LYS A 132 14.56 -10.92 -17.40
N ALA A 133 13.62 -11.08 -16.46
CA ALA A 133 13.59 -12.21 -15.55
C ALA A 133 13.41 -13.55 -16.30
N ARG A 134 12.53 -13.58 -17.31
CA ARG A 134 12.32 -14.77 -18.16
C ARG A 134 13.55 -15.12 -18.99
N GLU A 135 14.25 -14.13 -19.56
CA GLU A 135 15.49 -14.39 -20.30
C GLU A 135 16.58 -15.03 -19.43
N GLN A 136 16.70 -14.60 -18.18
CA GLN A 136 17.67 -15.17 -17.23
C GLN A 136 17.38 -16.65 -16.95
N LEU A 137 16.10 -17.01 -16.78
CA LEU A 137 15.67 -18.41 -16.55
C LEU A 137 15.93 -19.34 -17.74
N THR A 138 16.04 -18.81 -18.96
CA THR A 138 16.31 -19.62 -20.17
C THR A 138 17.80 -19.85 -20.46
N LYS A 139 18.70 -19.24 -19.68
CA LYS A 139 20.15 -19.30 -19.89
C LYS A 139 20.86 -20.35 -19.02
N GLU A 140 20.12 -21.14 -18.25
CA GLU A 140 20.59 -22.31 -17.46
C GLU A 140 20.29 -23.63 -18.16
#